data_AF-A0A2H6H4I2-F1
#
_entry.id   AF-A0A2H6H4I2-F1
#
_cell.length_a   1.000
_cell.length_b   1.000
_cell.length_c   1.000
_cell.angle_alpha   90.00
_cell.angle_beta   90.00
_cell.angle_gamma   90.00
#
_symmetry.space_group_name_H-M   'P 1'
#
loop_
_entity.id
_entity.type
_entity.pdbx_description
1 polymer ?
#
loop_
_entity_poly.entity_id
_entity_poly.type
_entity_poly.pdbx_seq_one_letter_code
_entity_poly.pdbx_strand_id
1 'polypeptide(L)' 'MTTAHRYGGAEAAGVGIVERAVSEEDVLPAAIEMAAALAEKDPATLQAIKQGMYASVVAALAR' A
#
# COMPACT_ATOMS: atom_id res chain seq x y z
N MET A 1 13.55 12.54 -6.39
CA MET A 1 14.23 11.40 -7.03
C MET A 1 15.48 11.89 -7.75
N THR A 2 16.68 11.52 -7.32
CA THR A 2 17.95 12.08 -7.86
C THR A 2 18.89 11.04 -8.48
N THR A 3 18.71 9.75 -8.17
CA THR A 3 19.64 8.67 -8.58
C THR A 3 19.11 7.76 -9.68
N ALA A 4 17.81 7.86 -10.03
CA ALA A 4 17.14 6.97 -10.98
C ALA A 4 17.31 5.46 -10.67
N HIS A 5 17.46 5.11 -9.38
CA HIS A 5 17.67 3.73 -8.93
C HIS A 5 16.45 2.85 -9.22
N ARG A 6 16.71 1.60 -9.62
CA ARG A 6 15.66 0.59 -9.87
C ARG A 6 15.60 -0.37 -8.70
N TYR A 7 14.44 -0.43 -8.05
CA TYR A 7 14.21 -1.30 -6.91
C TYR A 7 13.63 -2.64 -7.36
N GLY A 8 14.28 -3.75 -6.99
CA GLY A 8 13.69 -5.08 -7.07
C GLY A 8 12.68 -5.32 -5.95
N GLY A 9 11.86 -6.39 -6.03
CA GLY A 9 10.77 -6.61 -5.06
C GLY A 9 11.19 -6.60 -3.59
N ALA A 10 12.16 -7.44 -3.20
CA ALA A 10 12.64 -7.50 -1.81
C ALA A 10 13.28 -6.19 -1.34
N GLU A 11 14.00 -5.51 -2.22
CA GLU A 11 14.61 -4.21 -1.93
C GLU A 11 13.54 -3.14 -1.72
N ALA A 12 12.52 -3.10 -2.59
CA ALA A 12 11.38 -2.20 -2.49
C ALA A 12 10.62 -2.39 -1.17
N ALA A 13 10.50 -3.63 -0.68
CA ALA A 13 9.94 -3.91 0.63
C ALA A 13 10.82 -3.35 1.76
N GLY A 14 12.14 -3.58 1.68
CA GLY A 14 13.10 -3.09 2.67
C GLY A 14 13.16 -1.56 2.80
N VAL A 15 12.88 -0.81 1.72
CA VAL A 15 12.83 0.66 1.74
C VAL A 15 11.40 1.23 1.87
N GLY A 16 10.39 0.37 2.04
CA GLY A 16 9.00 0.79 2.27
C GLY A 16 8.27 1.34 1.04
N ILE A 17 8.70 1.00 -0.18
CA ILE A 17 7.95 1.30 -1.41
C ILE A 17 6.75 0.36 -1.56
N VAL A 18 6.91 -0.90 -1.13
CA VAL A 18 5.84 -1.90 -1.03
C VAL A 18 5.82 -2.48 0.37
N GLU A 19 4.67 -2.99 0.81
CA GLU A 19 4.55 -3.64 2.13
C GLU A 19 5.09 -5.07 2.12
N ARG A 20 4.92 -5.80 1.00
CA ARG A 20 5.34 -7.20 0.87
C ARG A 20 5.82 -7.49 -0.56
N ALA A 21 6.87 -8.29 -0.66
CA ALA A 21 7.32 -8.89 -1.91
C ALA A 21 7.18 -10.41 -1.83
N VAL A 22 6.63 -11.01 -2.89
CA VAL A 22 6.39 -12.45 -3.04
C VAL A 22 6.85 -12.89 -4.44
N SER A 23 6.89 -14.20 -4.71
CA SER A 23 7.13 -14.69 -6.08
C SER A 23 5.98 -14.29 -7.01
N GLU A 24 6.24 -14.33 -8.32
CA GLU A 24 5.28 -13.86 -9.33
C GLU A 24 3.94 -14.60 -9.25
N GLU A 25 3.99 -15.92 -9.09
CA GLU A 25 2.82 -16.79 -8.97
C GLU A 25 1.97 -16.50 -7.71
N ASP A 26 2.60 -15.95 -6.67
CA ASP A 26 1.96 -15.70 -5.37
C ASP A 26 1.39 -14.27 -5.23
N VAL A 27 1.67 -13.36 -6.17
CA VAL A 27 1.23 -11.96 -6.09
C VAL A 27 -0.28 -11.86 -5.96
N LEU A 28 -1.02 -12.51 -6.87
CA LEU A 28 -2.48 -12.43 -6.90
C LEU A 28 -3.13 -13.17 -5.71
N PRO A 29 -2.76 -14.42 -5.39
CA PRO A 29 -3.28 -15.10 -4.20
C PRO A 29 -3.07 -14.29 -2.91
N ALA A 30 -1.87 -13.78 -2.68
CA ALA A 30 -1.56 -13.00 -1.47
C ALA A 30 -2.36 -11.68 -1.42
N ALA A 31 -2.53 -10.99 -2.55
CA ALA A 31 -3.34 -9.77 -2.62
C ALA A 31 -4.82 -10.04 -2.29
N ILE A 32 -5.38 -11.15 -2.78
CA ILE A 32 -6.76 -11.56 -2.47
C ILE A 32 -6.92 -11.87 -0.99
N GLU A 33 -5.99 -12.62 -0.39
CA GLU A 33 -6.00 -12.94 1.04
C GLU A 33 -6.01 -11.66 1.89
N MET A 34 -5.14 -10.69 1.56
CA MET A 34 -5.08 -9.41 2.26
C MET A 34 -6.38 -8.61 2.09
N ALA A 35 -6.95 -8.57 0.89
CA ALA A 35 -8.21 -7.88 0.63
C ALA A 35 -9.38 -8.53 1.39
N ALA A 36 -9.44 -9.86 1.43
CA ALA A 36 -10.46 -10.60 2.16
C ALA A 36 -10.42 -10.29 3.67
N ALA A 37 -9.22 -10.25 4.27
CA ALA A 37 -9.04 -9.88 5.68
C ALA A 37 -9.47 -8.44 6.00
N LEU A 38 -9.47 -7.55 5.01
CA LEU A 38 -9.95 -6.17 5.17
C LEU A 38 -11.45 -6.03 4.93
N ALA A 39 -12.05 -6.92 4.15
CA ALA A 39 -13.46 -6.85 3.75
C ALA A 39 -14.43 -7.02 4.94
N GLU A 40 -14.01 -7.71 6.00
CA GLU A 40 -14.80 -7.90 7.23
C GLU A 40 -14.86 -6.65 8.11
N LYS A 41 -14.03 -5.63 7.86
CA LYS A 41 -13.95 -4.43 8.68
C LYS A 41 -15.04 -3.44 8.31
N ASP A 42 -15.51 -2.68 9.30
CA ASP A 42 -16.48 -1.61 9.06
C ASP A 42 -15.91 -0.53 8.10
N PRO A 43 -16.53 -0.33 6.91
CA PRO A 43 -15.98 0.54 5.89
C PRO A 43 -16.01 2.02 6.31
N ALA A 44 -17.02 2.44 7.08
CA ALA A 44 -17.16 3.83 7.53
C ALA A 44 -16.03 4.22 8.50
N THR A 45 -15.70 3.32 9.44
CA THR A 45 -14.60 3.49 10.38
C THR A 45 -13.25 3.57 9.66
N LEU A 46 -12.99 2.63 8.73
CA LEU A 46 -11.75 2.66 7.93
C LEU A 46 -11.64 3.93 7.08
N GLN A 47 -12.76 4.40 6.51
CA GLN A 47 -12.79 5.66 5.77
C GLN A 47 -12.40 6.85 6.66
N ALA A 48 -13.01 6.99 7.83
CA ALA A 48 -12.72 8.07 8.76
C ALA A 48 -11.24 8.10 9.17
N ILE A 49 -10.68 6.92 9.50
CA ILE A 49 -9.25 6.77 9.83
C ILE A 49 -8.37 7.23 8.67
N LYS A 50 -8.60 6.72 7.44
CA LYS A 50 -7.78 7.06 6.28
C LYS A 50 -7.88 8.54 5.90
N GLN A 51 -9.08 9.13 5.99
CA GLN A 51 -9.28 10.56 5.75
C GLN A 51 -8.46 11.42 6.73
N GLY A 52 -8.45 11.04 8.01
CA GLY A 52 -7.60 11.71 9.01
C GLY A 52 -6.11 11.53 8.75
N MET A 53 -5.67 10.28 8.54
CA MET A 53 -4.25 9.95 8.35
C MET A 53 -3.61 10.65 7.15
N TYR A 54 -4.34 10.79 6.04
CA TYR A 54 -3.80 11.29 4.78
C TYR A 54 -4.30 12.70 4.40
N ALA A 55 -4.98 13.41 5.29
CA ALA A 55 -5.60 14.70 4.98
C ALA A 55 -4.62 15.72 4.38
N SER A 56 -3.45 15.88 5.00
CA SER A 56 -2.41 16.83 4.54
C SER A 56 -1.78 16.41 3.21
N VAL A 57 -1.57 15.11 3.00
CA VAL A 57 -1.01 14.54 1.76
C VAL A 57 -1.98 14.75 0.60
N VAL A 58 -3.26 14.42 0.81
CA VAL A 58 -4.31 14.65 -0.18
C VAL A 58 -4.40 16.14 -0.54
N ALA A 59 -4.37 17.03 0.45
CA ALA A 59 -4.38 18.48 0.20
C ALA A 59 -3.16 18.97 -0.61
N ALA A 60 -1.99 18.36 -0.41
CA ALA A 60 -0.78 18.70 -1.16
C ALA A 60 -0.85 18.21 -2.63
N LEU A 61 -1.51 17.09 -2.89
CA LEU A 61 -1.60 16.45 -4.22
C LEU A 61 -2.83 16.87 -5.03
N ALA A 62 -3.80 17.56 -4.45
CA ALA A 62 -5.04 17.97 -5.11
C ALA A 62 -4.87 19.11 -6.15
N ARG A 63 -3.66 19.33 -6.67
CA ARG A 63 -3.32 20.39 -7.63
C ARG A 63 -2.80 19.81 -8.92
#